data_AF-A0AA36EKE1-F1
#
_entry.id   AF-A0AA36EKE1-F1
#
_cell.length_a   1.000
_cell.length_b   1.000
_cell.length_c   1.000
_cell.angle_alpha   90.00
_cell.angle_beta   90.00
_cell.angle_gamma   90.00
#
_symmetry.space_group_name_H-M   'P 1'
#
loop_
_entity.id
_entity.type
_entity.pdbx_description
1 polymer ?
#
loop_
_entity_poly.entity_id
_entity_poly.type
_entity_poly.pdbx_seq_one_letter_code
_entity_poly.pdbx_strand_id
1 'polypeptide(L)'
;MWKKASEAFKDFSSLCVVNLAPRSSLRNPDIEAAVIKATSHNDSHIDYHSAQRIFAWIRVSSHYVRPVMSAISTRMEKTRSWTVALKGLMLLHGVFSCKVPAVQKIGRLPFNLSNYRDRNPNCSHHEEFIRAYYEFLDKKSSFLFNHSQERKDQGRTRRGKETKEKPKQSSMMKDLVWLENLQELLDILLKIKPQKEKMMNVLVLEAMDCIMIEIFDIYIRICNGIAGVLVRIYSAATSEAGKALSILQKAAVQGEELSRYVQFSKDFGVLKASECPKIVNIRPEDIRALEQVINSDAFQQRSEQSSPKEEDKSMMSEEDKDDDAPNDSTSDSETTITDDSEDFDQEQEKRN
;
A
#
# COMPACT_ATOMS: atom_id res chain seq x y z
N MET A 1 -11.56 11.72 39.80
CA MET A 1 -12.42 12.76 39.19
C MET A 1 -11.61 13.90 38.58
N TRP A 2 -10.62 14.47 39.28
CA TRP A 2 -9.79 15.59 38.78
C TRP A 2 -9.03 15.34 37.46
N LYS A 3 -8.46 14.13 37.25
CA LYS A 3 -7.78 13.77 35.99
C LYS A 3 -8.71 13.87 34.78
N LYS A 4 -9.89 13.24 34.87
CA LYS A 4 -10.91 13.24 33.81
C LYS A 4 -11.43 14.65 33.50
N ALA A 5 -11.62 15.49 34.53
CA ALA A 5 -12.03 16.88 34.35
C ALA A 5 -10.95 17.72 33.63
N SER A 6 -9.67 17.53 33.97
CA SER A 6 -8.55 18.18 33.27
C SER A 6 -8.43 17.75 31.80
N GLU A 7 -8.64 16.46 31.53
CA GLU A 7 -8.66 15.90 30.17
C GLU A 7 -9.80 16.46 29.33
N ALA A 8 -11.02 16.51 29.89
CA ALA A 8 -12.16 17.15 29.25
C ALA A 8 -11.94 18.64 29.00
N PHE A 9 -11.32 19.36 29.94
CA PHE A 9 -10.97 20.77 29.77
C PHE A 9 -9.99 20.99 28.62
N LYS A 10 -9.00 20.11 28.43
CA LYS A 10 -8.06 20.20 27.29
C LYS A 10 -8.76 20.00 25.95
N ASP A 11 -9.66 19.04 25.87
CA ASP A 11 -10.43 18.79 24.66
C ASP A 11 -11.39 19.95 24.38
N PHE A 12 -12.06 20.49 25.41
CA PHE A 12 -12.88 21.70 25.30
C PHE A 12 -12.09 22.93 24.86
N SER A 13 -10.93 23.18 25.46
CA SER A 13 -10.04 24.28 25.08
C SER A 13 -9.60 24.16 23.63
N SER A 14 -9.25 22.95 23.18
CA SER A 14 -8.91 22.68 21.78
C SER A 14 -10.09 22.98 20.86
N LEU A 15 -11.31 22.59 21.22
CA LEU A 15 -12.54 22.90 20.46
C LEU A 15 -12.83 24.41 20.40
N CYS A 16 -12.63 25.15 21.49
CA CYS A 16 -12.79 26.60 21.49
C CYS A 16 -11.83 27.27 20.49
N VAL A 17 -10.56 26.86 20.48
CA VAL A 17 -9.53 27.39 19.55
C VAL A 17 -9.89 27.10 18.09
N VAL A 18 -10.49 25.95 17.81
CA VAL A 18 -10.98 25.59 16.47
C VAL A 18 -12.11 26.52 16.02
N ASN A 19 -13.08 26.78 16.90
CA ASN A 19 -14.24 27.60 16.56
C ASN A 19 -13.91 29.10 16.39
N LEU A 20 -12.86 29.59 17.06
CA LEU A 20 -12.52 31.01 17.10
C LEU A 20 -11.64 31.47 15.93
N ALA A 21 -11.09 30.56 15.14
CA ALA A 21 -9.98 30.88 14.26
C ALA A 21 -10.36 30.78 12.77
N PRO A 22 -9.66 31.53 11.88
CA PRO A 22 -10.16 31.79 10.52
C PRO A 22 -10.22 30.55 9.65
N ARG A 23 -11.25 30.45 8.79
CA ARG A 23 -11.40 29.38 7.79
C ARG A 23 -10.40 29.55 6.65
N SER A 24 -9.86 28.44 6.16
CA SER A 24 -8.98 28.41 4.97
C SER A 24 -9.21 27.13 4.17
N SER A 25 -8.63 27.03 2.96
CA SER A 25 -8.77 25.83 2.10
C SER A 25 -8.33 24.52 2.79
N LEU A 26 -7.33 24.60 3.69
CA LEU A 26 -6.85 23.47 4.48
C LEU A 26 -7.58 23.32 5.82
N ARG A 27 -8.36 24.32 6.21
CA ARG A 27 -8.87 24.46 7.56
C ARG A 27 -10.38 24.47 7.61
N ASN A 28 -10.94 23.34 8.02
CA ASN A 28 -12.38 23.16 8.21
C ASN A 28 -12.66 22.89 9.70
N PRO A 29 -13.32 23.81 10.43
CA PRO A 29 -13.63 23.65 11.85
C PRO A 29 -14.41 22.38 12.19
N ASP A 30 -15.30 21.91 11.31
CA ASP A 30 -16.08 20.70 11.55
C ASP A 30 -15.20 19.45 11.50
N ILE A 31 -14.20 19.44 10.60
CA ILE A 31 -13.22 18.36 10.48
C ILE A 31 -12.28 18.39 11.68
N GLU A 32 -11.76 19.56 12.05
CA GLU A 32 -10.90 19.73 13.23
C GLU A 32 -11.62 19.28 14.51
N ALA A 33 -12.88 19.68 14.68
CA ALA A 33 -13.69 19.28 15.82
C ALA A 33 -13.95 17.76 15.83
N ALA A 34 -14.25 17.16 14.68
CA ALA A 34 -14.42 15.71 14.57
C ALA A 34 -13.12 14.96 14.92
N VAL A 35 -11.96 15.45 14.46
CA VAL A 35 -10.65 14.85 14.78
C VAL A 35 -10.35 14.97 16.28
N ILE A 36 -10.62 16.12 16.91
CA ILE A 36 -10.43 16.29 18.36
C ILE A 36 -11.33 15.33 19.14
N LYS A 37 -12.60 15.19 18.74
CA LYS A 37 -13.55 14.27 19.39
C LYS A 37 -13.13 12.80 19.23
N ALA A 38 -12.78 12.38 18.01
CA ALA A 38 -12.27 11.04 17.74
C ALA A 38 -10.97 10.72 18.50
N THR A 39 -10.16 11.75 18.79
CA THR A 39 -8.86 11.64 19.49
C THR A 39 -8.89 12.26 20.88
N SER A 40 -10.03 12.20 21.58
CA SER A 40 -10.18 12.75 22.93
C SER A 40 -9.24 12.06 23.92
N HIS A 41 -8.87 12.75 25.00
CA HIS A 41 -7.99 12.21 26.05
C HIS A 41 -8.62 11.08 26.88
N ASN A 42 -9.93 10.84 26.76
CA ASN A 42 -10.64 9.79 27.49
C ASN A 42 -10.12 8.38 27.14
N ASP A 43 -9.52 7.68 28.10
CA ASP A 43 -8.94 6.35 27.95
C ASP A 43 -9.96 5.19 27.97
N SER A 44 -11.22 5.49 28.31
CA SER A 44 -12.29 4.48 28.46
C SER A 44 -13.28 4.41 27.30
N HIS A 45 -13.17 5.32 26.32
CA HIS A 45 -14.16 5.45 25.24
C HIS A 45 -13.50 5.85 23.92
N ILE A 46 -13.95 5.25 22.82
CA ILE A 46 -13.62 5.63 21.45
C ILE A 46 -14.86 6.24 20.80
N ASP A 47 -14.73 7.46 20.28
CA ASP A 47 -15.82 8.12 19.55
C ASP A 47 -15.86 7.63 18.10
N TYR A 48 -16.49 6.47 17.91
CA TYR A 48 -16.70 5.88 16.58
C TYR A 48 -17.54 6.77 15.68
N HIS A 49 -18.51 7.52 16.23
CA HIS A 49 -19.37 8.39 15.43
C HIS A 49 -18.54 9.48 14.73
N SER A 50 -17.66 10.17 15.47
CA SER A 50 -16.78 11.18 14.87
C SER A 50 -15.80 10.57 13.87
N ALA A 51 -15.22 9.40 14.17
CA ALA A 51 -14.32 8.69 13.25
C ALA A 51 -15.02 8.25 11.96
N GLN A 52 -16.21 7.64 12.07
CA GLN A 52 -17.01 7.21 10.92
C GLN A 52 -17.44 8.38 10.05
N ARG A 53 -17.78 9.53 10.65
CA ARG A 53 -18.09 10.76 9.91
C ARG A 53 -16.90 11.25 9.10
N ILE A 54 -15.69 11.21 9.66
CA ILE A 54 -14.45 11.55 8.95
C ILE A 54 -14.24 10.62 7.74
N PHE A 55 -14.39 9.31 7.95
CA PHE A 55 -14.23 8.34 6.87
C PHE A 55 -15.31 8.48 5.79
N ALA A 56 -16.54 8.80 6.18
CA ALA A 56 -17.63 9.07 5.23
C ALA A 56 -17.29 10.28 4.34
N TRP A 57 -16.80 11.39 4.90
CA TRP A 57 -16.36 12.54 4.11
C TRP A 57 -15.27 12.17 3.09
N ILE A 58 -14.24 11.44 3.52
CA ILE A 58 -13.17 11.00 2.61
C ILE A 58 -13.70 10.15 1.46
N ARG A 59 -14.63 9.23 1.74
CA ARG A 59 -15.24 8.36 0.72
C ARG A 59 -16.13 9.12 -0.25
N VAL A 60 -16.81 10.17 0.21
CA VAL A 60 -17.66 11.02 -0.64
C VAL A 60 -16.83 11.89 -1.58
N SER A 61 -15.73 12.49 -1.10
CA SER A 61 -14.87 13.33 -1.95
C SER A 61 -13.42 13.32 -1.51
N SER A 62 -12.53 13.18 -2.50
CA SER A 62 -11.07 13.24 -2.32
C SER A 62 -10.57 14.58 -1.77
N HIS A 63 -11.36 15.66 -1.90
CA HIS A 63 -11.02 17.00 -1.40
C HIS A 63 -10.90 17.03 0.13
N TYR A 64 -11.58 16.13 0.84
CA TYR A 64 -11.51 16.04 2.30
C TYR A 64 -10.21 15.43 2.82
N VAL A 65 -9.44 14.71 2.00
CA VAL A 65 -8.20 14.06 2.45
C VAL A 65 -7.20 15.08 2.98
N ARG A 66 -6.98 16.19 2.28
CA ARG A 66 -5.98 17.20 2.69
C ARG A 66 -6.33 17.88 4.02
N PRO A 67 -7.54 18.43 4.22
CA PRO A 67 -7.94 18.98 5.52
C PRO A 67 -7.91 17.96 6.66
N VAL A 68 -8.37 16.72 6.41
CA VAL A 68 -8.32 15.66 7.45
C VAL A 68 -6.88 15.35 7.84
N MET A 69 -5.99 15.17 6.86
CA MET A 69 -4.57 14.91 7.15
C MET A 69 -3.90 16.07 7.88
N SER A 70 -4.21 17.31 7.51
CA SER A 70 -3.71 18.50 8.20
C SER A 70 -4.20 18.57 9.66
N ALA A 71 -5.47 18.28 9.91
CA ALA A 71 -6.05 18.24 11.25
C ALA A 71 -5.44 17.11 12.12
N ILE A 72 -5.25 15.92 11.54
CA ILE A 72 -4.58 14.80 12.22
C ILE A 72 -3.12 15.17 12.54
N SER A 73 -2.36 15.71 11.58
CA SER A 73 -0.96 16.13 11.79
C SER A 73 -0.83 17.11 12.94
N THR A 74 -1.64 18.17 12.91
CA THR A 74 -1.66 19.21 13.95
C THR A 74 -1.96 18.63 15.33
N ARG A 75 -2.86 17.65 15.40
CA ARG A 75 -3.21 16.96 16.65
C ARG A 75 -2.08 16.05 17.14
N MET A 76 -1.40 15.34 16.24
CA MET A 76 -0.31 14.41 16.55
C MET A 76 0.99 15.12 16.93
N GLU A 77 1.34 16.23 16.29
CA GLU A 77 2.57 16.99 16.62
C GLU A 77 2.55 17.57 18.03
N LYS A 78 1.37 17.96 18.50
CA LYS A 78 1.19 18.63 19.80
C LYS A 78 0.93 17.65 20.95
N THR A 79 0.61 16.39 20.66
CA THR A 79 0.22 15.45 21.71
C THR A 79 1.42 14.87 22.45
N ARG A 80 1.29 14.80 23.78
CA ARG A 80 2.16 14.02 24.68
C ARG A 80 1.32 13.09 25.55
N SER A 81 0.17 12.66 25.04
CA SER A 81 -0.76 11.74 25.70
C SER A 81 -0.91 10.50 24.85
N TRP A 82 -0.62 9.34 25.44
CA TRP A 82 -0.62 8.05 24.76
C TRP A 82 -2.01 7.73 24.22
N THR A 83 -3.07 8.10 24.96
CA THR A 83 -4.47 7.96 24.55
C THR A 83 -4.75 8.68 23.24
N VAL A 84 -4.36 9.96 23.16
CA VAL A 84 -4.57 10.79 21.98
C VAL A 84 -3.72 10.29 20.82
N ALA A 85 -2.45 9.96 21.08
CA ALA A 85 -1.54 9.43 20.08
C ALA A 85 -2.07 8.11 19.49
N LEU A 86 -2.46 7.16 20.34
CA LEU A 86 -2.98 5.86 19.91
C LEU A 86 -4.27 6.00 19.09
N LYS A 87 -5.24 6.79 19.57
CA LYS A 87 -6.47 7.07 18.82
C LYS A 87 -6.20 7.79 17.50
N GLY A 88 -5.22 8.69 17.46
CA GLY A 88 -4.81 9.36 16.24
C GLY A 88 -4.21 8.42 15.21
N LEU A 89 -3.38 7.47 15.65
CA LEU A 89 -2.84 6.40 14.79
C LEU A 89 -3.95 5.47 14.28
N MET A 90 -4.89 5.07 15.15
CA MET A 90 -6.06 4.27 14.73
C MET A 90 -6.93 5.03 13.71
N LEU A 91 -7.16 6.32 13.93
CA LEU A 91 -7.90 7.17 13.00
C LEU A 91 -7.19 7.26 11.64
N LEU A 92 -5.87 7.49 11.64
CA LEU A 92 -5.05 7.50 10.42
C LEU A 92 -5.07 6.14 9.70
N HIS A 93 -5.03 5.03 10.45
CA HIS A 93 -5.16 3.70 9.88
C HIS A 93 -6.51 3.56 9.15
N GLY A 94 -7.62 4.00 9.77
CA GLY A 94 -8.93 4.02 9.12
C GLY A 94 -8.99 4.90 7.87
N VAL A 95 -8.25 6.03 7.82
CA VAL A 95 -8.10 6.86 6.62
C VAL A 95 -7.45 6.05 5.49
N PHE A 96 -6.39 5.29 5.77
CA PHE A 96 -5.77 4.40 4.76
C PHE A 96 -6.72 3.32 4.26
N SER A 97 -7.59 2.82 5.13
CA SER A 97 -8.61 1.81 4.79
C SER A 97 -9.78 2.36 3.97
N CYS A 98 -9.85 3.67 3.71
CA CYS A 98 -10.89 4.24 2.83
C CYS A 98 -10.68 3.90 1.34
N LYS A 99 -9.50 3.43 0.93
CA LYS A 99 -9.17 2.98 -0.44
C LYS A 99 -9.44 4.02 -1.55
N VAL A 100 -9.46 5.32 -1.22
CA VAL A 100 -9.64 6.42 -2.17
C VAL A 100 -8.28 6.79 -2.80
N PRO A 101 -8.17 7.02 -4.13
CA PRO A 101 -6.89 7.31 -4.78
C PRO A 101 -6.11 8.51 -4.22
N ALA A 102 -6.80 9.50 -3.64
CA ALA A 102 -6.16 10.66 -3.02
C ALA A 102 -5.39 10.31 -1.74
N VAL A 103 -5.78 9.25 -1.02
CA VAL A 103 -5.08 8.77 0.16
C VAL A 103 -3.70 8.21 -0.22
N GLN A 104 -3.57 7.60 -1.39
CA GLN A 104 -2.27 7.14 -1.90
C GLN A 104 -1.31 8.30 -2.22
N LYS A 105 -1.82 9.53 -2.38
CA LYS A 105 -0.99 10.71 -2.66
C LYS A 105 -0.40 11.36 -1.41
N ILE A 106 -0.63 10.80 -0.22
CA ILE A 106 -0.11 11.35 1.04
C ILE A 106 1.42 11.27 1.08
N GLY A 107 2.02 10.16 0.65
CA GLY A 107 3.47 9.98 0.72
C GLY A 107 3.95 9.82 2.16
N ARG A 108 5.06 10.47 2.52
CA ARG A 108 5.55 10.49 3.91
C ARG A 108 4.56 11.21 4.83
N LEU A 109 4.40 10.71 6.06
CA LEU A 109 3.50 11.37 7.01
C LEU A 109 3.98 12.79 7.37
N PRO A 110 3.05 13.76 7.51
CA PRO A 110 3.39 15.15 7.83
C PRO A 110 3.75 15.39 9.30
N PHE A 111 3.75 14.35 10.15
CA PHE A 111 4.13 14.39 11.55
C PHE A 111 5.04 13.20 11.88
N ASN A 112 5.79 13.28 12.99
CA ASN A 112 6.72 12.23 13.39
C ASN A 112 6.53 11.82 14.86
N LEU A 113 6.26 10.53 15.09
CA LEU A 113 6.16 9.92 16.42
C LEU A 113 7.25 8.88 16.70
N SER A 114 8.31 8.79 15.89
CA SER A 114 9.40 7.82 16.07
C SER A 114 10.12 7.96 17.42
N ASN A 115 10.17 9.18 17.96
CA ASN A 115 10.75 9.50 19.26
C ASN A 115 9.67 9.86 20.30
N TYR A 116 8.44 9.36 20.13
CA TYR A 116 7.33 9.66 21.02
C TYR A 116 7.66 9.30 22.47
N ARG A 117 7.34 10.23 23.39
CA ARG A 117 7.41 10.05 24.84
C ARG A 117 6.16 10.61 25.50
N ASP A 118 5.60 9.86 26.43
CA ASP A 118 4.42 10.29 27.14
C ASP A 118 4.78 11.36 28.17
N ARG A 119 3.88 12.31 28.41
CA ARG A 119 4.06 13.31 29.46
C ARG A 119 4.07 12.68 30.85
N ASN A 120 3.33 11.60 31.05
CA ASN A 120 3.24 10.88 32.32
C ASN A 120 4.23 9.70 32.32
N PRO A 121 5.28 9.72 33.16
CA PRO A 121 6.27 8.64 33.24
C PRO A 121 5.64 7.26 33.53
N ASN A 122 4.50 7.23 34.24
CA ASN A 122 3.79 5.99 34.53
C ASN A 122 3.20 5.33 33.27
N CYS A 123 2.99 6.11 32.20
CA CYS A 123 2.46 5.67 30.90
C CYS A 123 3.54 5.32 29.88
N SER A 124 4.83 5.36 30.27
CA SER A 124 5.99 5.03 29.41
C SER A 124 5.90 3.66 28.72
N HIS A 125 5.19 2.72 29.33
CA HIS A 125 4.96 1.39 28.79
C HIS A 125 4.13 1.35 27.50
N HIS A 126 3.43 2.44 27.12
CA HIS A 126 2.76 2.56 25.83
C HIS A 126 3.65 3.13 24.72
N GLU A 127 4.81 3.70 25.05
CA GLU A 127 5.65 4.44 24.10
C GLU A 127 6.19 3.56 22.97
N GLU A 128 6.67 2.35 23.28
CA GLU A 128 7.15 1.40 22.27
C GLU A 128 6.03 0.95 21.33
N PHE A 129 4.84 0.68 21.87
CA PHE A 129 3.68 0.28 21.09
C PHE A 129 3.24 1.39 20.13
N ILE A 130 3.20 2.64 20.60
CA ILE A 130 2.87 3.80 19.76
C ILE A 130 3.93 4.03 18.69
N ARG A 131 5.21 3.94 19.04
CA ARG A 131 6.33 4.09 18.09
C ARG A 131 6.28 3.03 16.99
N ALA A 132 6.08 1.76 17.36
CA ALA A 132 5.96 0.65 16.40
C ALA A 132 4.73 0.82 15.49
N TYR A 133 3.59 1.25 16.04
CA TYR A 133 2.39 1.47 15.23
C TYR A 133 2.55 2.67 14.28
N TYR A 134 3.21 3.74 14.73
CA TYR A 134 3.59 4.85 13.86
C TYR A 134 4.55 4.41 12.73
N GLU A 135 5.58 3.64 13.05
CA GLU A 135 6.56 3.14 12.06
C GLU A 135 5.86 2.35 10.95
N PHE A 136 4.93 1.46 11.32
CA PHE A 136 4.09 0.76 10.36
C PHE A 136 3.31 1.73 9.47
N LEU A 137 2.61 2.71 10.06
CA LEU A 137 1.76 3.63 9.29
C LEU A 137 2.58 4.54 8.37
N ASP A 138 3.76 4.98 8.78
CA ASP A 138 4.66 5.80 7.95
C ASP A 138 5.21 4.98 6.76
N LYS A 139 5.64 3.73 7.02
CA LYS A 139 6.09 2.82 5.96
C LYS A 139 4.94 2.46 5.01
N LYS A 140 3.74 2.19 5.52
CA LYS A 140 2.53 1.91 4.71
C LYS A 140 2.17 3.10 3.83
N SER A 141 2.21 4.32 4.37
CA SER A 141 1.92 5.54 3.60
C SER A 141 2.89 5.72 2.43
N SER A 142 4.19 5.52 2.69
CA SER A 142 5.24 5.57 1.66
C SER A 142 5.07 4.48 0.61
N PHE A 143 4.74 3.25 1.03
CA PHE A 143 4.45 2.13 0.14
C PHE A 143 3.25 2.41 -0.79
N LEU A 144 2.14 2.91 -0.23
CA LEU A 144 0.95 3.27 -1.02
C LEU A 144 1.26 4.34 -2.06
N PHE A 145 2.09 5.32 -1.71
CA PHE A 145 2.51 6.38 -2.63
C PHE A 145 3.36 5.84 -3.77
N ASN A 146 4.42 5.10 -3.47
CA ASN A 146 5.31 4.53 -4.48
C ASN A 146 4.55 3.61 -5.45
N HIS A 147 3.71 2.72 -4.92
CA HIS A 147 2.87 1.84 -5.74
C HIS A 147 1.91 2.61 -6.66
N SER A 148 1.39 3.75 -6.20
CA SER A 148 0.51 4.59 -7.02
C SER A 148 1.27 5.33 -8.13
N GLN A 149 2.54 5.68 -7.90
CA GLN A 149 3.38 6.36 -8.88
C GLN A 149 3.77 5.40 -10.00
N GLU A 150 4.22 4.19 -9.64
CA GLU A 150 4.58 3.15 -10.61
C GLU A 150 3.42 2.80 -11.56
N ARG A 151 2.18 2.75 -11.05
CA ARG A 151 0.99 2.50 -11.89
C ARG A 151 0.71 3.62 -12.88
N LYS A 152 0.94 4.89 -12.50
CA LYS A 152 0.75 6.04 -13.40
C LYS A 152 1.79 6.06 -14.50
N ASP A 153 3.04 5.74 -14.17
CA ASP A 153 4.13 5.71 -15.14
C ASP A 153 3.90 4.61 -16.19
N GLN A 154 3.31 3.48 -15.78
CA GLN A 154 2.86 2.43 -16.71
C GLN A 154 1.72 2.90 -17.62
N GLY A 155 0.72 3.62 -17.08
CA GLY A 155 -0.39 4.18 -17.87
C GLY A 155 0.08 5.22 -18.90
N ARG A 156 1.07 6.05 -18.54
CA ARG A 156 1.68 7.03 -19.46
C ARG A 156 2.50 6.36 -20.56
N THR A 157 3.24 5.32 -20.22
CA THR A 157 4.05 4.56 -21.20
C THR A 157 3.17 3.87 -22.24
N ARG A 158 1.98 3.38 -21.84
CA ARG A 158 1.01 2.75 -22.75
C ARG A 158 0.28 3.73 -23.67
N ARG A 159 0.10 4.99 -23.25
CA ARG A 159 -0.61 6.01 -24.04
C ARG A 159 0.30 6.79 -25.02
N GLY A 160 1.63 6.59 -24.94
CA GLY A 160 2.61 7.36 -25.71
C GLY A 160 3.45 6.58 -26.72
N LYS A 161 3.31 5.26 -26.85
CA LYS A 161 4.07 4.46 -27.83
C LYS A 161 3.25 3.28 -28.37
N GLU A 162 2.64 3.46 -29.54
CA GLU A 162 2.32 2.37 -30.48
C GLU A 162 3.56 2.01 -31.32
N THR A 163 4.71 1.84 -30.68
CA THR A 163 5.91 1.34 -31.35
C THR A 163 6.32 0.04 -30.70
N LYS A 164 6.35 -1.00 -31.55
CA LYS A 164 6.75 -2.37 -31.28
C LYS A 164 8.02 -2.43 -30.42
N GLU A 165 8.05 -3.44 -29.57
CA GLU A 165 9.23 -3.94 -28.85
C GLU A 165 9.75 -3.09 -27.68
N LYS A 166 9.13 -3.32 -26.51
CA LYS A 166 9.86 -3.38 -25.24
C LYS A 166 9.58 -4.72 -24.56
N PRO A 167 10.58 -5.40 -24.00
CA PRO A 167 10.49 -6.80 -23.63
C PRO A 167 9.56 -7.02 -22.44
N LYS A 168 8.88 -8.18 -22.45
CA LYS A 168 8.02 -8.73 -21.38
C LYS A 168 8.71 -8.92 -20.02
N GLN A 169 9.99 -8.59 -19.92
CA GLN A 169 10.85 -8.63 -18.72
C GLN A 169 10.43 -7.65 -17.59
N SER A 170 9.28 -6.97 -17.70
CA SER A 170 8.94 -5.78 -16.87
C SER A 170 7.64 -5.88 -16.05
N SER A 171 7.03 -7.07 -15.93
CA SER A 171 5.84 -7.29 -15.10
C SER A 171 6.11 -8.21 -13.90
N MET A 172 6.78 -9.35 -14.09
CA MET A 172 7.00 -10.32 -13.00
C MET A 172 7.97 -9.79 -11.96
N MET A 173 9.13 -9.24 -12.35
CA MET A 173 10.03 -8.57 -11.41
C MET A 173 9.34 -7.47 -10.58
N LYS A 174 8.38 -6.73 -11.14
CA LYS A 174 7.61 -5.73 -10.37
C LYS A 174 6.69 -6.39 -9.35
N ASP A 175 6.00 -7.47 -9.74
CA ASP A 175 5.17 -8.25 -8.81
C ASP A 175 6.03 -8.80 -7.66
N LEU A 176 7.26 -9.25 -7.95
CA LEU A 176 8.21 -9.74 -6.95
C LEU A 176 8.69 -8.64 -5.99
N VAL A 177 9.04 -7.45 -6.51
CA VAL A 177 9.39 -6.30 -5.65
C VAL A 177 8.18 -5.85 -4.81
N TRP A 178 6.98 -5.87 -5.38
CA TRP A 178 5.77 -5.55 -4.64
C TRP A 178 5.50 -6.57 -3.50
N LEU A 179 5.69 -7.86 -3.76
CA LEU A 179 5.59 -8.92 -2.75
C LEU A 179 6.62 -8.74 -1.63
N GLU A 180 7.87 -8.44 -1.96
CA GLU A 180 8.93 -8.18 -0.98
C GLU A 180 8.55 -7.02 -0.04
N ASN A 181 8.02 -5.93 -0.59
CA ASN A 181 7.51 -4.81 0.21
C ASN A 181 6.34 -5.19 1.12
N LEU A 182 5.43 -6.07 0.66
CA LEU A 182 4.36 -6.59 1.52
C LEU A 182 4.92 -7.45 2.66
N GLN A 183 5.94 -8.27 2.39
CA GLN A 183 6.60 -9.06 3.43
C GLN A 183 7.28 -8.16 4.46
N GLU A 184 7.93 -7.06 4.05
CA GLU A 184 8.48 -6.07 4.99
C GLU A 184 7.38 -5.44 5.87
N LEU A 185 6.23 -5.08 5.29
CA LEU A 185 5.11 -4.53 6.06
C LEU A 185 4.57 -5.54 7.07
N LEU A 186 4.48 -6.82 6.68
CA LEU A 186 4.07 -7.89 7.59
C LEU A 186 5.07 -8.06 8.75
N ASP A 187 6.38 -8.02 8.48
CA ASP A 187 7.42 -8.09 9.52
C ASP A 187 7.29 -6.95 10.54
N ILE A 188 6.98 -5.73 10.07
CA ILE A 188 6.79 -4.57 10.96
C ILE A 188 5.51 -4.74 11.79
N LEU A 189 4.40 -5.16 11.17
CA LEU A 189 3.13 -5.39 11.88
C LEU A 189 3.27 -6.43 13.00
N LEU A 190 3.94 -7.54 12.74
CA LEU A 190 4.12 -8.62 13.72
C LEU A 190 4.98 -8.20 14.93
N LYS A 191 5.70 -7.07 14.84
CA LYS A 191 6.43 -6.48 15.98
C LYS A 191 5.54 -5.62 16.87
N ILE A 192 4.39 -5.15 16.39
CA ILE A 192 3.49 -4.30 17.17
C ILE A 192 2.73 -5.17 18.17
N LYS A 193 3.19 -5.21 19.42
CA LYS A 193 2.51 -5.94 20.49
C LYS A 193 2.66 -5.27 21.84
N PRO A 194 1.64 -5.34 22.72
CA PRO A 194 1.77 -4.90 24.09
C PRO A 194 2.81 -5.74 24.83
N GLN A 195 3.74 -5.08 25.53
CA GLN A 195 4.88 -5.74 26.20
C GLN A 195 4.62 -6.04 27.69
N LYS A 196 3.57 -5.44 28.27
CA LYS A 196 3.27 -5.54 29.70
C LYS A 196 1.79 -5.80 29.90
N GLU A 197 1.44 -6.68 30.82
CA GLU A 197 0.04 -7.04 31.13
C GLU A 197 -0.82 -5.82 31.47
N LYS A 198 -0.25 -4.82 32.17
CA LYS A 198 -0.93 -3.55 32.48
C LYS A 198 -1.38 -2.74 31.26
N MET A 199 -0.94 -3.10 30.05
CA MET A 199 -1.42 -2.50 28.81
C MET A 199 -2.80 -3.02 28.39
N MET A 200 -3.31 -4.07 29.02
CA MET A 200 -4.62 -4.64 28.70
C MET A 200 -5.74 -3.65 29.09
N ASN A 201 -6.12 -2.82 28.13
CA ASN A 201 -7.23 -1.88 28.24
C ASN A 201 -7.97 -1.78 26.89
N VAL A 202 -9.18 -1.22 26.93
CA VAL A 202 -10.08 -1.15 25.76
C VAL A 202 -9.40 -0.52 24.55
N LEU A 203 -8.62 0.55 24.71
CA LEU A 203 -7.96 1.21 23.58
C LEU A 203 -6.88 0.35 22.94
N VAL A 204 -6.09 -0.36 23.75
CA VAL A 204 -5.04 -1.24 23.23
C VAL A 204 -5.65 -2.44 22.53
N LEU A 205 -6.73 -3.03 23.08
CA LEU A 205 -7.44 -4.13 22.43
C LEU A 205 -8.02 -3.71 21.07
N GLU A 206 -8.66 -2.55 21.01
CA GLU A 206 -9.20 -2.01 19.75
C GLU A 206 -8.12 -1.68 18.73
N ALA A 207 -6.97 -1.15 19.18
CA ALA A 207 -5.81 -0.95 18.31
C ALA A 207 -5.27 -2.28 17.77
N MET A 208 -5.19 -3.30 18.62
CA MET A 208 -4.77 -4.65 18.23
C MET A 208 -5.76 -5.28 17.24
N ASP A 209 -7.07 -5.08 17.41
CA ASP A 209 -8.08 -5.52 16.43
C ASP A 209 -7.84 -4.86 15.06
N CYS A 210 -7.56 -3.54 15.04
CA CYS A 210 -7.20 -2.84 13.80
C CYS A 210 -5.94 -3.43 13.14
N ILE A 211 -4.92 -3.76 13.95
CA ILE A 211 -3.66 -4.36 13.48
C ILE A 211 -3.89 -5.78 12.95
N MET A 212 -4.70 -6.59 13.63
CA MET A 212 -5.03 -7.96 13.20
C MET A 212 -5.73 -8.00 11.84
N ILE A 213 -6.72 -7.12 11.64
CA ILE A 213 -7.42 -7.00 10.35
C ILE A 213 -6.43 -6.69 9.23
N GLU A 214 -5.50 -5.78 9.47
CA GLU A 214 -4.48 -5.39 8.50
C GLU A 214 -3.47 -6.50 8.24
N ILE A 215 -3.01 -7.21 9.27
CA ILE A 215 -2.14 -8.38 9.16
C ILE A 215 -2.79 -9.41 8.23
N PHE A 216 -4.08 -9.70 8.41
CA PHE A 216 -4.79 -10.65 7.57
C PHE A 216 -4.94 -10.19 6.13
N ASP A 217 -5.26 -8.91 5.89
CA ASP A 217 -5.33 -8.35 4.52
C ASP A 217 -3.97 -8.45 3.81
N ILE A 218 -2.87 -8.10 4.49
CA ILE A 218 -1.52 -8.20 3.92
C ILE A 218 -1.13 -9.66 3.68
N TYR A 219 -1.36 -10.55 4.64
CA TYR A 219 -1.06 -11.98 4.51
C TYR A 219 -1.79 -12.60 3.31
N ILE A 220 -3.09 -12.36 3.16
CA ILE A 220 -3.88 -12.86 2.03
C ILE A 220 -3.33 -12.34 0.69
N ARG A 221 -2.90 -11.07 0.63
CA ARG A 221 -2.29 -10.49 -0.57
C ARG A 221 -0.94 -11.13 -0.91
N ILE A 222 -0.12 -11.45 0.10
CA ILE A 222 1.13 -12.18 -0.09
C ILE A 222 0.83 -13.56 -0.66
N CYS A 223 -0.09 -14.33 -0.07
CA CYS A 223 -0.48 -15.65 -0.56
C CYS A 223 -0.95 -15.61 -2.02
N ASN A 224 -1.85 -14.67 -2.34
CA ASN A 224 -2.38 -14.52 -3.70
C ASN A 224 -1.29 -14.09 -4.70
N GLY A 225 -0.39 -13.19 -4.30
CA GLY A 225 0.70 -12.75 -5.16
C GLY A 225 1.72 -13.86 -5.42
N ILE A 226 2.07 -14.66 -4.39
CA ILE A 226 2.93 -15.85 -4.54
C ILE A 226 2.28 -16.84 -5.52
N ALA A 227 1.00 -17.15 -5.36
CA ALA A 227 0.29 -18.02 -6.30
C ALA A 227 0.36 -17.49 -7.75
N GLY A 228 0.16 -16.18 -7.95
CA GLY A 228 0.26 -15.55 -9.26
C GLY A 228 1.68 -15.53 -9.87
N VAL A 229 2.72 -15.51 -9.04
CA VAL A 229 4.12 -15.64 -9.47
C VAL A 229 4.44 -17.08 -9.86
N LEU A 230 4.03 -18.05 -9.06
CA LEU A 230 4.34 -19.47 -9.28
C LEU A 230 3.76 -20.01 -10.60
N VAL A 231 2.57 -19.55 -11.01
CA VAL A 231 1.98 -19.92 -12.32
C VAL A 231 2.89 -19.55 -13.51
N ARG A 232 3.72 -18.52 -13.36
CA ARG A 232 4.58 -17.98 -14.42
C ARG A 232 6.06 -18.41 -14.29
N ILE A 233 6.39 -19.21 -13.28
CA ILE A 233 7.80 -19.46 -12.90
C ILE A 233 8.62 -20.15 -13.99
N TYR A 234 8.00 -21.05 -14.77
CA TYR A 234 8.68 -21.79 -15.84
C TYR A 234 9.10 -20.93 -17.03
N SER A 235 8.59 -19.69 -17.11
CA SER A 235 8.97 -18.72 -18.14
C SER A 235 9.76 -17.54 -17.55
N ALA A 236 10.14 -17.62 -16.28
CA ALA A 236 10.84 -16.56 -15.58
C ALA A 236 12.34 -16.59 -15.89
N ALA A 237 12.98 -15.42 -15.87
CA ALA A 237 14.44 -15.35 -15.91
C ALA A 237 15.03 -15.93 -14.60
N THR A 238 16.27 -16.41 -14.64
CA THR A 238 16.96 -16.98 -13.47
C THR A 238 16.94 -16.05 -12.26
N SER A 239 17.10 -14.74 -12.47
CA SER A 239 17.03 -13.73 -11.42
C SER A 239 15.64 -13.58 -10.80
N GLU A 240 14.59 -13.63 -11.61
CA GLU A 240 13.19 -13.59 -11.16
C GLU A 240 12.83 -14.86 -10.39
N ALA A 241 13.28 -16.02 -10.87
CA ALA A 241 13.05 -17.29 -10.23
C ALA A 241 13.76 -17.39 -8.87
N GLY A 242 15.02 -16.95 -8.79
CA GLY A 242 15.75 -16.86 -7.51
C GLY A 242 15.07 -15.93 -6.51
N LYS A 243 14.55 -14.78 -6.95
CA LYS A 243 13.81 -13.86 -6.08
C LYS A 243 12.46 -14.44 -5.63
N ALA A 244 11.73 -15.12 -6.53
CA ALA A 244 10.49 -15.81 -6.21
C ALA A 244 10.69 -16.90 -5.14
N LEU A 245 11.78 -17.66 -5.25
CA LEU A 245 12.17 -18.66 -4.26
C LEU A 245 12.44 -18.04 -2.89
N SER A 246 13.22 -16.95 -2.83
CA SER A 246 13.49 -16.22 -1.58
C SER A 246 12.19 -15.71 -0.92
N ILE A 247 11.27 -15.17 -1.71
CA ILE A 247 9.95 -14.73 -1.23
C ILE A 247 9.16 -15.92 -0.65
N LEU A 248 9.17 -17.07 -1.33
CA LEU A 248 8.47 -18.28 -0.88
C LEU A 248 9.06 -18.81 0.44
N GLN A 249 10.39 -18.88 0.55
CA GLN A 249 11.09 -19.27 1.77
C GLN A 249 10.75 -18.33 2.93
N LYS A 250 10.79 -17.02 2.70
CA LYS A 250 10.40 -16.03 3.71
C LYS A 250 8.93 -16.15 4.12
N ALA A 251 8.04 -16.43 3.17
CA ALA A 251 6.61 -16.61 3.46
C ALA A 251 6.34 -17.82 4.37
N ALA A 252 7.14 -18.89 4.26
CA ALA A 252 7.06 -20.03 5.17
C ALA A 252 7.38 -19.62 6.61
N VAL A 253 8.49 -18.89 6.81
CA VAL A 253 8.88 -18.35 8.13
C VAL A 253 7.82 -17.41 8.69
N GLN A 254 7.33 -16.47 7.87
CA GLN A 254 6.29 -15.52 8.28
C GLN A 254 4.97 -16.21 8.65
N GLY A 255 4.63 -17.33 8.01
CA GLY A 255 3.45 -18.13 8.36
C GLY A 255 3.51 -18.68 9.79
N GLU A 256 4.68 -19.16 10.22
CA GLU A 256 4.90 -19.61 11.59
C GLU A 256 4.88 -18.45 12.59
N GLU A 257 5.52 -17.33 12.25
CA GLU A 257 5.52 -16.11 13.07
C GLU A 257 4.11 -15.57 13.26
N LEU A 258 3.31 -15.52 12.18
CA LEU A 258 1.92 -15.13 12.22
C LEU A 258 1.11 -16.07 13.12
N SER A 259 1.34 -17.38 13.04
CA SER A 259 0.65 -18.36 13.89
C SER A 259 0.91 -18.08 15.38
N ARG A 260 2.17 -17.81 15.75
CA ARG A 260 2.55 -17.42 17.12
C ARG A 260 1.93 -16.10 17.53
N TYR A 261 1.90 -15.11 16.64
CA TYR A 261 1.31 -13.80 16.91
C TYR A 261 -0.21 -13.86 17.09
N VAL A 262 -0.91 -14.67 16.28
CA VAL A 262 -2.35 -14.92 16.41
C VAL A 262 -2.66 -15.56 17.75
N GLN A 263 -1.87 -16.55 18.17
CA GLN A 263 -2.06 -17.19 19.48
C GLN A 263 -1.86 -16.18 20.62
N PHE A 264 -0.76 -15.42 20.59
CA PHE A 264 -0.51 -14.35 21.56
C PHE A 264 -1.69 -13.36 21.61
N SER A 265 -2.23 -12.96 20.47
CA SER A 265 -3.33 -12.00 20.39
C SER A 265 -4.61 -12.56 21.00
N LYS A 266 -4.90 -13.86 20.79
CA LYS A 266 -6.03 -14.54 21.46
C LYS A 266 -5.85 -14.56 22.97
N ASP A 267 -4.66 -14.94 23.44
CA ASP A 267 -4.34 -15.01 24.88
C ASP A 267 -4.43 -13.64 25.54
N PHE A 268 -4.08 -12.57 24.82
CA PHE A 268 -4.20 -11.19 25.27
C PHE A 268 -5.66 -10.65 25.25
N GLY A 269 -6.60 -11.38 24.63
CA GLY A 269 -8.01 -10.99 24.56
C GLY A 269 -8.41 -10.18 23.32
N VAL A 270 -7.62 -10.21 22.25
CA VAL A 270 -7.92 -9.53 20.97
C VAL A 270 -9.00 -10.33 20.22
N LEU A 271 -10.15 -9.70 19.95
CA LEU A 271 -11.32 -10.38 19.39
C LEU A 271 -11.07 -10.85 17.96
N LYS A 272 -10.47 -9.98 17.13
CA LYS A 272 -10.20 -10.28 15.72
C LYS A 272 -9.20 -11.39 15.51
N ALA A 273 -8.39 -11.73 16.51
CA ALA A 273 -7.51 -12.89 16.43
C ALA A 273 -8.28 -14.22 16.31
N SER A 274 -9.53 -14.27 16.76
CA SER A 274 -10.40 -15.45 16.62
C SER A 274 -10.99 -15.60 15.21
N GLU A 275 -11.03 -14.52 14.43
CA GLU A 275 -11.50 -14.50 13.03
C GLU A 275 -10.35 -14.78 12.04
N CYS A 276 -9.27 -15.39 12.51
CA CYS A 276 -8.08 -15.62 11.70
C CYS A 276 -8.39 -16.51 10.47
N PRO A 277 -8.04 -16.07 9.25
CA PRO A 277 -8.12 -16.93 8.09
C PRO A 277 -7.17 -18.13 8.27
N LYS A 278 -7.48 -19.24 7.61
CA LYS A 278 -6.62 -20.43 7.69
C LYS A 278 -5.22 -20.09 7.19
N ILE A 279 -4.25 -20.08 8.09
CA ILE A 279 -2.84 -19.87 7.76
C ILE A 279 -2.38 -21.09 6.96
N VAL A 280 -2.03 -20.86 5.71
CA VAL A 280 -1.46 -21.86 4.81
C VAL A 280 0.03 -21.95 5.12
N ASN A 281 0.46 -23.11 5.60
CA ASN A 281 1.88 -23.37 5.78
C ASN A 281 2.48 -23.86 4.46
N ILE A 282 3.55 -23.23 4.00
CA ILE A 282 4.28 -23.65 2.81
C ILE A 282 5.14 -24.84 3.22
N ARG A 283 4.95 -25.99 2.56
CA ARG A 283 5.67 -27.20 2.94
C ARG A 283 7.12 -27.11 2.48
N PRO A 284 8.10 -27.58 3.28
CA PRO A 284 9.50 -27.64 2.86
C PRO A 284 9.70 -28.41 1.55
N GLU A 285 8.85 -29.40 1.27
CA GLU A 285 8.85 -30.16 0.01
C GLU A 285 8.57 -29.27 -1.20
N ASP A 286 7.64 -28.32 -1.08
CA ASP A 286 7.25 -27.43 -2.18
C ASP A 286 8.38 -26.43 -2.50
N ILE A 287 9.12 -26.00 -1.46
CA ILE A 287 10.32 -25.15 -1.61
C ILE A 287 11.44 -25.93 -2.31
N ARG A 288 11.73 -27.15 -1.86
CA ARG A 288 12.76 -28.02 -2.47
C ARG A 288 12.44 -28.35 -3.92
N ALA A 289 11.18 -28.61 -4.24
CA ALA A 289 10.75 -28.87 -5.61
C ALA A 289 11.04 -27.65 -6.51
N LEU A 290 10.75 -26.44 -6.04
CA LEU A 290 11.04 -25.21 -6.77
C LEU A 290 12.54 -24.98 -6.95
N GLU A 291 13.35 -25.23 -5.91
CA GLU A 291 14.80 -25.17 -5.97
C GLU A 291 15.38 -26.10 -7.05
N GLN A 292 14.90 -27.35 -7.10
CA GLN A 292 15.35 -28.32 -8.09
C GLN A 292 14.98 -27.90 -9.52
N VAL A 293 13.77 -27.34 -9.71
CA VAL A 293 13.36 -26.82 -11.01
C VAL A 293 14.29 -25.69 -11.48
N ILE A 294 14.59 -24.73 -10.60
CA ILE A 294 15.44 -23.58 -10.91
C ILE A 294 16.89 -23.99 -11.22
N ASN A 295 17.39 -25.01 -10.51
CA ASN A 295 18.77 -25.50 -10.66
C ASN A 295 18.94 -26.50 -11.81
N SER A 296 17.88 -26.89 -12.52
CA SER A 296 17.98 -27.84 -13.62
C SER A 296 18.57 -27.20 -14.89
N ASP A 297 19.47 -27.92 -15.58
CA ASP A 297 20.09 -27.47 -16.84
C ASP A 297 19.04 -27.10 -17.90
N ALA A 298 17.90 -27.81 -17.92
CA ALA A 298 16.79 -27.56 -18.81
C ALA A 298 16.09 -26.21 -18.54
N PHE A 299 16.02 -25.77 -17.28
CA PHE A 299 15.48 -24.46 -16.93
C PHE A 299 16.44 -23.34 -17.35
N GLN A 300 17.74 -23.52 -17.12
CA GLN A 300 18.78 -22.56 -17.49
C GLN A 300 18.84 -22.37 -19.01
N GLN A 301 18.90 -23.46 -19.79
CA GLN A 301 18.91 -23.40 -21.26
C GLN A 301 17.63 -22.78 -21.86
N ARG A 302 16.46 -23.05 -21.26
CA ARG A 302 15.17 -22.52 -21.74
C ARG A 302 14.99 -21.04 -21.40
N SER A 303 15.59 -20.56 -20.31
CA SER A 303 15.64 -19.15 -19.96
C SER A 303 16.54 -18.35 -20.92
N GLU A 304 17.68 -18.93 -21.34
CA GLU A 304 18.62 -18.30 -22.26
C GLU A 304 18.09 -18.18 -23.69
N GLN A 305 17.34 -19.18 -24.19
CA GLN A 305 16.71 -19.13 -25.52
C GLN A 305 15.60 -18.08 -25.66
N SER A 306 15.11 -17.51 -24.56
CA SER A 306 14.11 -16.42 -24.58
C SER A 306 14.73 -15.02 -24.73
N SER A 307 16.06 -14.94 -24.76
CA SER A 307 16.84 -13.72 -25.05
C SER A 307 17.23 -13.73 -26.53
N PRO A 308 16.97 -12.68 -27.33
CA PRO A 308 17.52 -12.62 -28.68
C PRO A 308 19.04 -12.57 -28.58
N LYS A 309 19.72 -13.64 -28.96
CA LYS A 309 21.14 -13.58 -29.33
C LYS A 309 21.19 -12.90 -30.69
N GLU A 310 21.48 -11.60 -30.71
CA GLU A 310 22.11 -10.98 -31.87
C GLU A 310 23.51 -11.59 -32.00
N GLU A 311 23.59 -12.73 -32.69
CA GLU A 311 24.81 -13.10 -33.39
C GLU A 311 24.76 -12.34 -34.72
N ASP A 312 25.57 -11.29 -34.85
CA ASP A 312 26.04 -10.93 -36.18
C ASP A 312 27.56 -11.02 -36.23
N LYS A 313 28.00 -11.89 -37.14
CA LYS A 313 29.39 -12.19 -37.43
C LYS A 313 29.98 -11.06 -38.25
N SER A 314 31.15 -10.61 -37.83
CA SER A 314 32.07 -9.79 -38.62
C SER A 314 32.38 -10.37 -40.00
N MET A 315 32.40 -9.53 -41.06
CA MET A 315 33.49 -9.53 -42.06
C MET A 315 33.52 -8.25 -42.93
N MET A 316 34.64 -7.50 -42.81
CA MET A 316 35.42 -6.74 -43.83
C MET A 316 34.67 -5.83 -44.85
N SER A 317 34.77 -4.50 -44.75
CA SER A 317 35.82 -3.61 -45.31
C SER A 317 35.92 -3.62 -46.84
N GLU A 318 35.50 -2.53 -47.50
CA GLU A 318 36.38 -1.53 -48.14
C GLU A 318 35.56 -0.41 -48.79
N GLU A 319 36.24 0.73 -48.92
CA GLU A 319 35.79 2.06 -49.35
C GLU A 319 35.39 2.08 -50.84
N ASP A 320 34.44 2.94 -51.21
CA ASP A 320 34.71 3.94 -52.25
C ASP A 320 33.69 5.08 -52.25
N LYS A 321 34.17 6.22 -52.73
CA LYS A 321 33.63 7.57 -52.62
C LYS A 321 32.75 7.99 -53.81
N ASP A 322 32.11 9.14 -53.56
CA ASP A 322 31.76 10.23 -54.47
C ASP A 322 30.41 10.21 -55.22
N ASP A 323 29.63 11.22 -54.82
CA ASP A 323 28.96 12.27 -55.59
C ASP A 323 27.79 12.01 -56.55
N ASP A 324 26.84 12.93 -56.36
CA ASP A 324 26.04 13.68 -57.33
C ASP A 324 24.54 13.35 -57.44
N ALA A 325 23.76 14.37 -57.06
CA ALA A 325 22.41 14.63 -57.54
C ALA A 325 22.51 15.46 -58.84
N PRO A 326 21.42 15.97 -59.44
CA PRO A 326 20.00 15.60 -59.41
C PRO A 326 19.45 15.41 -60.84
N ASN A 327 18.26 14.78 -61.02
CA ASN A 327 17.29 15.40 -61.93
C ASN A 327 15.83 14.95 -61.76
N ASP A 328 15.03 16.00 -61.78
CA ASP A 328 13.65 16.20 -62.16
C ASP A 328 13.03 15.22 -63.18
N SER A 329 11.79 14.78 -62.93
CA SER A 329 10.63 15.08 -63.80
C SER A 329 9.38 14.28 -63.40
N THR A 330 8.37 15.07 -63.04
CA THR A 330 6.92 14.91 -63.29
C THR A 330 6.44 13.73 -64.15
N SER A 331 5.40 13.03 -63.67
CA SER A 331 4.18 12.87 -64.47
C SER A 331 2.94 12.65 -63.59
N ASP A 332 1.92 13.43 -63.90
CA ASP A 332 0.56 13.40 -63.37
C ASP A 332 -0.11 12.03 -63.52
N SER A 333 -1.06 11.74 -62.63
CA SER A 333 -2.35 11.14 -62.99
C SER A 333 -3.39 11.40 -61.91
N GLU A 334 -4.41 12.11 -62.34
CA GLU A 334 -5.64 12.54 -61.69
C GLU A 334 -6.55 11.38 -61.23
N THR A 335 -7.20 11.62 -60.09
CA THR A 335 -8.58 11.30 -59.66
C THR A 335 -9.34 10.10 -60.25
N THR A 336 -9.90 9.27 -59.37
CA THR A 336 -11.38 9.14 -59.30
C THR A 336 -11.85 8.70 -57.91
N ILE A 337 -12.83 9.45 -57.41
CA ILE A 337 -13.62 9.24 -56.20
C ILE A 337 -14.67 8.17 -56.47
N THR A 338 -14.96 7.32 -55.49
CA THR A 338 -16.34 6.90 -55.19
C THR A 338 -16.42 6.53 -53.71
N ASP A 339 -17.08 7.42 -52.97
CA ASP A 339 -17.75 7.11 -51.70
C ASP A 339 -18.80 6.02 -51.94
N ASP A 340 -18.93 5.11 -51.00
CA ASP A 340 -20.22 4.54 -50.63
C ASP A 340 -20.17 4.23 -49.12
N SER A 341 -20.74 5.15 -48.34
CA SER A 341 -21.22 4.88 -46.98
C SER A 341 -22.72 4.64 -47.10
N GLU A 342 -23.21 3.51 -46.62
CA GLU A 342 -24.61 3.37 -46.21
C GLU A 342 -24.70 2.85 -44.78
N ASP A 343 -25.42 3.65 -44.00
CA ASP A 343 -25.85 3.46 -42.62
C ASP A 343 -26.71 2.20 -42.44
N PHE A 344 -26.66 1.62 -41.24
CA PHE A 344 -27.80 0.92 -40.66
C PHE A 344 -27.92 1.26 -39.18
N ASP A 345 -28.81 2.21 -38.88
CA ASP A 345 -29.31 2.51 -37.56
C ASP A 345 -30.58 1.67 -37.28
N GLN A 346 -30.59 1.10 -36.06
CA GLN A 346 -31.69 0.94 -35.10
C GLN A 346 -33.14 0.64 -35.56
N GLU A 347 -33.75 -0.38 -34.92
CA GLU A 347 -34.90 -0.23 -33.99
C GLU A 347 -35.31 -1.62 -33.41
N GLN A 348 -35.29 -1.79 -32.08
CA GLN A 348 -36.45 -1.86 -31.15
C GLN A 348 -37.32 -3.14 -31.27
N GLU A 349 -38.01 -3.70 -30.27
CA GLU A 349 -38.25 -3.48 -28.84
C GLU A 349 -38.98 -4.74 -28.31
N LYS A 350 -38.91 -4.96 -26.98
CA LYS A 350 -39.96 -5.51 -26.08
C LYS A 350 -40.57 -6.92 -26.29
N ARG A 351 -40.41 -7.74 -25.24
CA ARG A 351 -41.38 -8.64 -24.54
C ARG A 351 -40.53 -9.55 -23.62
N ASN A 352 -40.72 -9.74 -22.32
CA ASN A 352 -41.75 -9.44 -21.31
C ASN A 352 -41.06 -9.33 -19.95
#